data_AF-A0A7U9S5P9-F1
#
_entry.id   AF-A0A7U9S5P9-F1
#
_cell.length_a   1.000
_cell.length_b   1.000
_cell.length_c   1.000
_cell.angle_alpha   90.00
_cell.angle_beta   90.00
_cell.angle_gamma   90.00
#
_symmetry.space_group_name_H-M   'P 1'
#
loop_
_entity.id
_entity.type
_entity.pdbx_description
1 polymer ?
#
loop_
_entity_poly.entity_id
_entity_poly.type
_entity_poly.pdbx_seq_one_letter_code
_entity_poly.pdbx_strand_id
1 'polypeptide(L)' 'MIDYSPFWKTLETSGENWYTLTNKHHISNSTLHRLKHNKDVSTKTLNDLCRILNCQMQDIIRYVPSDNDQKL' A
#
# COMPACT_ATOMS: atom_id res chain seq x y z
N MET A 1 -8.09 -0.19 12.17
CA MET A 1 -7.32 -1.00 11.21
C MET A 1 -6.76 -0.12 10.10
N ILE A 2 -5.66 -0.52 9.45
CA ILE A 2 -5.12 0.18 8.27
C ILE A 2 -5.74 -0.40 7.01
N ASP A 3 -6.32 0.46 6.19
CA ASP A 3 -6.94 0.15 4.90
C ASP A 3 -6.04 0.62 3.75
N TYR A 4 -5.76 -0.29 2.82
CA TYR A 4 -4.98 -0.01 1.60
C TYR A 4 -5.86 0.13 0.35
N SER A 5 -7.19 0.25 0.48
CA SER A 5 -8.05 0.60 -0.65
C SER A 5 -7.60 1.85 -1.43
N PRO A 6 -7.07 2.92 -0.80
CA PRO A 6 -6.52 4.07 -1.52
C PRO A 6 -5.36 3.68 -2.46
N PHE A 7 -4.47 2.78 -2.03
CA PHE A 7 -3.34 2.34 -2.85
C PHE A 7 -3.77 1.78 -4.19
N TRP A 8 -4.83 0.95 -4.23
CA TRP A 8 -5.32 0.37 -5.47
C TRP A 8 -5.91 1.42 -6.41
N LYS A 9 -6.61 2.42 -5.87
CA LYS A 9 -7.11 3.56 -6.67
C LYS A 9 -5.96 4.38 -7.25
N THR A 10 -4.95 4.67 -6.43
CA THR A 10 -3.75 5.39 -6.86
C THR A 10 -3.01 4.62 -7.94
N LEU A 11 -2.88 3.30 -7.79
CA LEU A 11 -2.28 2.42 -8.79
C LEU A 11 -3.06 2.45 -10.12
N GLU A 12 -4.39 2.36 -10.08
CA GLU A 12 -5.26 2.43 -11.27
C GLU A 12 -5.12 3.76 -12.02
N THR A 13 -4.94 4.87 -11.30
CA THR A 13 -4.73 6.20 -11.91
C THR A 13 -3.27 6.48 -12.31
N SER A 14 -2.36 5.57 -11.97
CA SER A 14 -0.94 5.68 -12.30
C SER A 14 -0.58 4.97 -13.60
N GLY A 15 0.66 5.13 -14.06
CA GLY A 15 1.22 4.31 -15.15
C GLY A 15 1.78 2.95 -14.69
N GLU A 16 1.63 2.63 -13.41
CA GLU A 16 2.19 1.43 -12.77
C GLU A 16 1.09 0.37 -12.58
N ASN A 17 1.48 -0.90 -12.52
CA ASN A 17 0.57 -2.02 -12.29
C ASN A 17 1.28 -3.14 -11.52
N TRP A 18 0.59 -4.24 -11.26
CA TRP A 18 1.17 -5.37 -10.53
C TRP A 18 2.49 -5.88 -11.15
N TYR A 19 2.55 -5.97 -12.47
CA TYR A 19 3.73 -6.45 -13.18
C TYR A 19 4.90 -5.47 -13.04
N THR A 20 4.65 -4.16 -13.16
CA THR A 20 5.73 -3.17 -13.03
C THR A 20 6.23 -3.09 -11.58
N LEU A 21 5.32 -3.17 -10.60
CA LEU A 21 5.71 -3.20 -9.18
C LEU A 21 6.62 -4.40 -8.87
N THR A 22 6.30 -5.59 -9.38
CA THR A 22 7.09 -6.81 -9.13
C THR A 22 8.39 -6.88 -9.93
N ASN A 23 8.35 -6.59 -11.22
CA ASN A 23 9.48 -6.83 -12.13
C ASN A 23 10.41 -5.63 -12.30
N LYS A 24 9.86 -4.40 -12.31
CA LYS A 24 10.64 -3.17 -12.52
C LYS A 24 11.07 -2.55 -11.19
N HIS A 25 10.18 -2.51 -10.21
CA HIS A 25 10.44 -1.88 -8.91
C HIS A 25 10.82 -2.88 -7.80
N HIS A 26 10.87 -4.17 -8.13
CA HIS A 26 11.26 -5.26 -7.22
C HIS A 26 10.46 -5.30 -5.91
N ILE A 27 9.21 -4.86 -5.93
CA ILE A 27 8.28 -5.04 -4.83
C ILE A 27 7.94 -6.53 -4.75
N SER A 28 8.25 -7.14 -3.61
CA SER A 28 8.04 -8.57 -3.42
C SER A 28 6.55 -8.95 -3.50
N ASN A 29 6.26 -10.15 -4.01
CA ASN A 29 4.89 -10.69 -4.02
C ASN A 29 4.29 -10.77 -2.60
N SER A 30 5.12 -11.00 -1.58
CA SER A 30 4.65 -11.02 -0.19
C SER A 30 4.19 -9.64 0.27
N THR A 31 4.88 -8.56 -0.13
CA THR A 31 4.43 -7.18 0.12
C THR A 31 3.07 -6.91 -0.55
N LEU A 32 2.92 -7.24 -1.83
CA LEU A 32 1.66 -7.00 -2.55
C LEU A 32 0.51 -7.83 -1.97
N HIS A 33 0.78 -9.08 -1.57
CA HIS A 33 -0.18 -9.91 -0.84
C HIS A 33 -0.60 -9.24 0.48
N ARG A 34 0.34 -8.68 1.26
CA ARG A 34 0.00 -7.96 2.50
C ARG A 34 -0.90 -6.75 2.24
N LEU A 35 -0.62 -5.94 1.22
CA LEU A 35 -1.47 -4.81 0.82
C LEU A 35 -2.89 -5.28 0.45
N LYS A 36 -3.00 -6.38 -0.32
CA LYS A 36 -4.30 -6.93 -0.74
C LYS A 36 -5.15 -7.42 0.44
N HIS A 37 -4.51 -7.87 1.52
CA HIS A 37 -5.16 -8.44 2.69
C HIS A 37 -5.13 -7.51 3.91
N ASN A 38 -4.89 -6.20 3.71
CA ASN A 38 -4.83 -5.19 4.77
C ASN A 38 -3.94 -5.60 5.95
N LYS A 39 -2.78 -6.20 5.65
CA LYS A 39 -1.76 -6.57 6.65
C LYS A 39 -0.75 -5.44 6.80
N ASP A 40 -0.09 -5.41 7.96
CA ASP A 40 0.91 -4.40 8.26
C ASP A 40 2.05 -4.41 7.24
N VAL A 41 2.54 -3.24 6.87
CA VAL A 41 3.78 -3.07 6.12
C VAL A 41 4.67 -2.08 6.84
N SER A 42 5.96 -2.09 6.54
CA SER A 42 6.87 -1.12 7.15
C SER A 42 6.65 0.28 6.58
N THR A 43 6.95 1.31 7.36
CA THR A 43 6.96 2.71 6.87
C THR A 43 7.95 2.91 5.72
N LYS A 44 9.03 2.12 5.65
CA LYS A 44 9.94 2.08 4.51
C LYS A 44 9.22 1.63 3.23
N THR A 45 8.41 0.58 3.32
CA THR A 45 7.59 0.10 2.19
C THR A 45 6.63 1.19 1.73
N LEU A 46 5.96 1.88 2.65
CA LEU A 46 5.07 2.99 2.29
C LEU A 46 5.82 4.12 1.57
N ASN A 47 7.00 4.49 2.07
CA ASN A 47 7.85 5.49 1.44
C ASN A 47 8.24 5.08 0.00
N ASP A 48 8.63 3.82 -0.21
CA ASP A 48 9.00 3.33 -1.53
C ASP A 48 7.82 3.35 -2.50
N LEU A 49 6.62 2.95 -2.03
CA LEU A 49 5.39 3.06 -2.84
C LEU A 49 5.06 4.51 -3.20
N CYS A 50 5.17 5.45 -2.25
CA CYS A 50 4.97 6.87 -2.54
C CYS A 50 5.98 7.41 -3.57
N ARG A 51 7.23 6.98 -3.52
CA ARG A 51 8.26 7.38 -4.50
C ARG A 51 7.99 6.80 -5.89
N ILE A 52 7.48 5.58 -5.98
CA ILE A 52 7.13 4.93 -7.24
C ILE A 52 5.89 5.58 -7.87
N LEU A 53 4.86 5.81 -7.06
CA LEU A 53 3.56 6.32 -7.53
C LEU A 53 3.49 7.86 -7.54
N ASN A 54 4.53 8.54 -7.05
CA ASN A 54 4.58 9.99 -6.87
C ASN A 54 3.35 10.53 -6.13
N CYS A 55 3.05 9.95 -4.97
CA CYS A 55 1.84 10.24 -4.19
C CYS A 55 2.16 10.60 -2.73
N GLN A 56 1.14 11.03 -1.99
CA GLN A 56 1.21 11.25 -0.55
C GLN A 56 0.75 10.01 0.23
N MET A 57 0.98 9.99 1.55
CA MET A 57 0.64 8.83 2.40
C MET A 57 -0.86 8.53 2.37
N GLN A 58 -1.72 9.54 2.43
CA GLN A 58 -3.18 9.35 2.40
C GLN A 58 -3.70 8.76 1.08
N ASP A 59 -2.91 8.84 0.01
CA ASP A 59 -3.26 8.28 -1.29
C ASP A 59 -3.04 6.76 -1.33
N ILE A 60 -2.28 6.20 -0.37
CA ILE A 60 -2.01 4.76 -0.31
C ILE A 60 -2.53 4.08 0.96
N ILE A 61 -2.72 4.83 2.05
CA ILE A 61 -3.19 4.31 3.33
C ILE A 61 -4.27 5.18 3.95
N ARG A 62 -5.20 4.52 4.65
CA ARG A 62 -6.22 5.17 5.45
C ARG A 62 -6.42 4.42 6.76
N TYR A 63 -6.50 5.14 7.87
CA TYR A 63 -6.97 4.57 9.11
C TYR A 63 -8.50 4.46 9.10
N VAL A 64 -9.01 3.28 9.43
CA VAL A 64 -10.44 3.02 9.62
C VAL A 64 -10.64 2.52 11.05
N PRO A 65 -11.42 3.21 11.90
CA PRO A 65 -11.74 2.74 13.24
C PRO A 65 -12.31 1.31 13.21
N SER A 66 -11.85 0.45 14.12
CA SER A 66 -12.25 -0.95 14.17
C SER A 66 -12.29 -1.46 15.60
N ASP A 67 -13.32 -2.22 15.95
CA ASP A 67 -13.44 -2.87 17.27
C ASP A 67 -12.32 -3.89 17.53
N ASN A 68 -11.63 -4.34 16.47
CA ASN A 68 -10.45 -5.20 16.53
C ASN A 68 -9.12 -4.44 16.73
N ASP A 69 -9.14 -3.12 16.90
CA ASP A 69 -7.92 -2.36 17.15
C ASP A 69 -7.31 -2.73 18.52
N GLN A 70 -5.99 -2.59 18.64
CA GLN A 70 -5.31 -2.82 19.92
C GLN A 70 -5.87 -1.88 20.98
N LYS A 71 -6.02 -2.38 22.21
CA LYS A 71 -6.36 -1.52 23.35
C LYS A 71 -5.22 -0.53 23.58
N LEU A 72 -5.57 0.75 23.70
CA LEU A 72 -4.66 1.86 23.99
C LEU A 72 -4.49 2.04 25.50
#